data_AF-A0A482T421-F1
#
_entry.id   AF-A0A482T421-F1
#
_cell.length_a   1.000
_cell.length_b   1.000
_cell.length_c   1.000
_cell.angle_alpha   90.00
_cell.angle_beta   90.00
_cell.angle_gamma   90.00
#
_symmetry.space_group_name_H-M   'P 1'
#
loop_
_entity.id
_entity.type
_entity.pdbx_description
1 polymer ?
#
loop_
_entity_poly.entity_id
_entity_poly.type
_entity_poly.pdbx_seq_one_letter_code
_entity_poly.pdbx_strand_id
1 'polypeptide(L)'
;MAARGWQQRCFQSSYRPVAMDERIDPDELLAAVGFDADESVLTRRQAEVLALRENDVRQSDIGELLGTSRANISSIERNARENVEKARQTVAFANTLTAPVRVDIAVGTDIYDIPPTVYAACDEAGVEVNYGSSNLLQLVDDAVDGAIQQDTVQVPLRIDVTNDGVVHVRERSAERTE
;
A
#
# COMPACT_ATOMS: atom_id res chain seq x y z
N MET A 1 -12.23 10.98 16.40
CA MET A 1 -11.39 12.19 16.59
C MET A 1 -10.06 11.76 17.18
N ALA A 2 -9.03 11.78 16.34
CA ALA A 2 -7.73 11.18 16.58
C ALA A 2 -6.78 12.06 17.40
N ALA A 3 -5.68 11.41 17.80
CA ALA A 3 -4.37 11.95 18.10
C ALA A 3 -4.13 12.56 19.50
N ARG A 4 -3.94 11.70 20.51
CA ARG A 4 -2.94 11.88 21.58
C ARG A 4 -2.47 10.52 22.06
N GLY A 5 -1.17 10.21 21.94
CA GLY A 5 -0.65 8.98 22.53
C GLY A 5 0.72 8.49 22.07
N TRP A 6 1.66 9.39 21.76
CA TRP A 6 3.07 9.00 21.54
C TRP A 6 4.00 9.83 22.44
N GLN A 7 3.81 9.71 23.75
CA GLN A 7 4.82 10.05 24.75
C GLN A 7 4.71 9.06 25.90
N GLN A 8 5.71 8.16 26.00
CA GLN A 8 6.34 7.65 27.23
C GLN A 8 6.87 6.23 27.02
N ARG A 9 8.09 6.14 26.48
CA ARG A 9 9.08 5.16 26.94
C ARG A 9 10.44 5.85 26.95
N CYS A 10 10.88 6.25 28.14
CA CYS A 10 12.23 6.71 28.41
C CYS A 10 13.08 5.55 28.95
N PHE A 11 14.35 5.53 28.53
CA PHE A 11 15.53 4.98 29.25
C PHE A 11 15.53 3.47 29.53
N GLN A 12 16.45 2.64 29.04
CA GLN A 12 17.87 2.82 28.82
C GLN A 12 18.27 2.05 27.54
N SER A 13 18.73 2.77 26.51
CA SER A 13 19.55 2.16 25.46
C SER A 13 20.78 3.03 25.33
N SER A 14 21.92 2.41 25.59
CA SER A 14 23.25 2.98 25.50
C SER A 14 23.38 3.77 24.20
N TYR A 15 23.37 5.10 24.28
CA TYR A 15 23.81 5.93 23.16
C TYR A 15 25.28 5.61 22.94
N ARG A 16 25.54 4.67 22.03
CA ARG A 16 26.84 4.44 21.46
C ARG A 16 26.95 5.48 20.34
N PRO A 17 27.78 6.53 20.48
CA PRO A 17 28.05 7.38 19.33
C PRO A 17 28.61 6.45 18.26
N VAL A 18 27.91 6.36 17.13
CA VAL A 18 28.48 5.76 15.93
C VAL A 18 29.76 6.54 15.69
N ALA A 19 30.89 5.84 15.77
CA ALA A 19 32.18 6.44 15.49
C ALA A 19 32.10 7.13 14.12
N MET A 20 32.68 8.33 14.03
CA MET A 20 32.64 9.24 12.87
C MET A 20 33.40 8.69 11.64
N ASP A 21 33.30 7.39 11.34
CA ASP A 21 34.07 6.70 10.29
C ASP A 21 33.27 5.65 9.48
N GLU A 22 31.94 5.63 9.63
CA GLU A 22 31.05 5.07 8.60
C GLU A 22 30.01 6.14 8.29
N ARG A 23 30.39 7.09 7.43
CA ARG A 23 29.46 8.11 6.97
C ARG A 23 28.39 7.39 6.15
N ILE A 24 27.18 7.29 6.70
CA ILE A 24 26.01 6.81 6.00
C ILE A 24 25.86 7.65 4.72
N ASP A 25 26.04 7.00 3.56
CA ASP A 25 25.91 7.67 2.27
C ASP A 25 24.43 7.67 1.86
N PRO A 26 23.79 8.85 1.74
CA PRO A 26 22.40 8.92 1.32
C PRO A 26 22.19 8.37 -0.10
N ASP A 27 23.18 8.40 -0.98
CA ASP A 27 23.05 7.85 -2.32
C ASP A 27 22.96 6.33 -2.30
N GLU A 28 23.76 5.67 -1.47
CA GLU A 28 23.69 4.22 -1.26
C GLU A 28 22.36 3.79 -0.63
N LEU A 29 21.87 4.54 0.37
CA LEU A 29 20.57 4.29 0.99
C LEU A 29 19.43 4.36 -0.03
N LEU A 30 19.44 5.38 -0.90
CA LEU A 30 18.40 5.58 -1.89
C LEU A 30 18.48 4.55 -3.02
N ALA A 31 19.68 4.14 -3.42
CA ALA A 31 19.87 3.05 -4.39
C ALA A 31 19.37 1.70 -3.82
N ALA A 32 19.64 1.41 -2.54
CA ALA A 32 19.21 0.17 -1.89
C ALA A 32 17.68 0.00 -1.84
N VAL A 33 16.92 1.11 -1.78
CA VAL A 33 15.46 1.10 -1.80
C VAL A 33 14.86 1.39 -3.18
N GLY A 34 15.69 1.54 -4.21
CA GLY A 34 15.24 1.78 -5.59
C GLY A 34 14.54 3.12 -5.80
N PHE A 35 14.96 4.18 -5.11
CA PHE A 35 14.33 5.49 -5.25
C PHE A 35 14.63 6.15 -6.59
N ASP A 36 13.58 6.49 -7.34
CA ASP A 36 13.63 7.35 -8.54
C ASP A 36 12.89 8.68 -8.26
N ALA A 37 13.53 9.79 -8.60
CA ALA A 37 12.96 11.13 -8.41
C ALA A 37 11.89 11.47 -9.46
N ASP A 38 11.94 10.86 -10.65
CA ASP A 38 10.98 11.10 -11.73
C ASP A 38 9.65 10.39 -11.49
N GLU A 39 9.66 9.30 -10.71
CA GLU A 39 8.47 8.53 -10.34
C GLU A 39 7.93 8.86 -8.93
N SER A 40 8.52 9.85 -8.24
CA SER A 40 8.19 10.18 -6.86
C SER A 40 7.61 11.59 -6.68
N VAL A 41 6.75 11.74 -5.68
CA VAL A 41 6.32 13.07 -5.18
C VAL A 41 7.42 13.77 -4.35
N LEU A 42 8.49 13.05 -4.01
CA LEU A 42 9.61 13.58 -3.27
C LEU A 42 10.71 14.00 -4.24
N THR A 43 11.29 15.17 -3.98
CA THR A 43 12.57 15.51 -4.61
C THR A 43 13.67 14.60 -4.08
N ARG A 44 14.73 14.38 -4.87
CA ARG A 44 15.94 13.66 -4.43
C ARG A 44 16.40 14.11 -3.03
N ARG A 45 16.45 15.43 -2.83
CA ARG A 45 16.87 16.04 -1.57
C ARG A 45 15.96 15.72 -0.38
N GLN A 46 14.65 15.65 -0.60
CA GLN A 46 13.70 15.25 0.43
C GLN A 46 13.87 13.78 0.80
N ALA A 47 14.09 12.92 -0.20
CA ALA A 47 14.35 11.50 0.01
C ALA A 47 15.65 11.26 0.79
N GLU A 48 16.74 11.96 0.45
CA GLU A 48 18.01 11.91 1.21
C GLU A 48 17.79 12.23 2.69
N VAL A 49 17.08 13.33 2.98
CA VAL A 49 16.80 13.75 4.35
C VAL A 49 15.94 12.72 5.08
N LEU A 50 14.90 12.15 4.45
CA LEU A 50 14.10 11.10 5.08
C LEU A 50 14.93 9.85 5.35
N ALA A 51 15.71 9.37 4.37
CA ALA A 51 16.53 8.17 4.51
C ALA A 51 17.53 8.29 5.67
N LEU A 52 18.20 9.43 5.80
CA LEU A 52 19.11 9.71 6.92
C LEU A 52 18.37 9.81 8.26
N ARG A 53 17.15 10.37 8.28
CA ARG A 53 16.35 10.47 9.52
C ARG A 53 15.82 9.12 9.99
N GLU A 54 15.47 8.21 9.09
CA GLU A 54 15.08 6.82 9.43
C GLU A 54 16.29 6.01 9.95
N ASN A 55 17.52 6.44 9.64
CA ASN A 55 18.76 5.92 10.20
C ASN A 55 19.23 6.73 11.43
N ASP A 56 18.32 7.42 12.12
CA ASP A 56 18.56 8.17 13.36
C ASP A 56 19.59 9.32 13.29
N VAL A 57 20.00 9.75 12.08
CA VAL A 57 20.95 10.86 11.91
C VAL A 57 20.30 12.18 12.32
N ARG A 58 20.99 13.02 13.11
CA ARG A 58 20.41 14.29 13.60
C ARG A 58 20.35 15.32 12.48
N GLN A 59 19.36 16.22 12.52
CA GLN A 59 19.22 17.30 11.53
C GLN A 59 20.46 18.21 11.43
N SER A 60 21.21 18.40 12.52
CA SER A 60 22.48 19.15 12.51
C SER A 60 23.50 18.45 11.62
N ASP A 61 23.66 17.15 11.83
CA ASP A 61 24.68 16.31 11.21
C ASP A 61 24.33 16.10 9.73
N ILE A 62 23.04 15.98 9.40
CA ILE A 62 22.53 16.02 8.02
C ILE A 62 22.86 17.37 7.36
N GLY A 63 22.72 18.48 8.09
CA GLY A 63 23.07 19.80 7.58
C GLY A 63 24.56 19.90 7.22
N GLU A 64 25.43 19.41 8.10
CA GLU A 64 26.87 19.33 7.88
C GLU A 64 27.22 18.42 6.70
N LEU A 65 26.68 17.20 6.68
CA LEU A 65 26.89 16.20 5.61
C LEU A 65 26.50 16.76 4.25
N LEU A 66 25.36 17.45 4.20
CA LEU A 66 24.77 17.89 2.95
C LEU A 66 25.05 19.37 2.60
N GLY A 67 25.93 20.03 3.36
CA GLY A 67 26.39 21.40 3.07
C GLY A 67 25.32 22.48 3.23
N THR A 68 24.40 22.36 4.18
CA THR A 68 23.30 23.31 4.40
C THR A 68 22.98 23.53 5.89
N SER A 69 22.18 24.55 6.20
CA SER A 69 21.77 24.82 7.59
C SER A 69 20.78 23.79 8.14
N ARG A 70 20.83 23.54 9.45
CA ARG A 70 19.82 22.75 10.19
C ARG A 70 18.39 23.27 9.98
N ALA A 71 18.22 24.58 9.89
CA ALA A 71 16.90 25.19 9.65
C ALA A 71 16.33 24.82 8.27
N ASN A 72 17.20 24.74 7.25
CA ASN A 72 16.82 24.26 5.93
C ASN A 72 16.46 22.77 5.98
N ILE A 73 17.26 21.93 6.65
CA ILE A 73 16.95 20.50 6.86
C ILE A 73 15.60 20.31 7.54
N SER A 74 15.31 21.06 8.61
CA SER A 74 14.01 20.99 9.29
C SER A 74 12.84 21.32 8.35
N SER A 75 13.02 22.29 7.44
CA SER A 75 12.00 22.64 6.46
C SER A 75 11.85 21.57 5.39
N ILE A 76 12.96 21.01 4.89
CA ILE A 76 12.95 19.90 3.93
C ILE A 76 12.26 18.67 4.52
N GLU A 77 12.62 18.26 5.74
CA GLU A 77 12.05 17.10 6.42
C GLU A 77 10.54 17.27 6.66
N ARG A 78 10.10 18.44 7.11
CA ARG A 78 8.68 18.74 7.30
C ARG A 78 7.92 18.62 5.97
N ASN A 79 8.41 19.28 4.92
CA ASN A 79 7.77 19.25 3.61
C ASN A 79 7.78 17.84 3.01
N ALA A 80 8.85 17.07 3.21
CA ALA A 80 8.94 15.68 2.78
C ALA A 80 7.86 14.82 3.45
N ARG A 81 7.71 14.92 4.78
CA ARG A 81 6.65 14.20 5.51
C ARG A 81 5.25 14.63 5.09
N GLU A 82 5.03 15.92 4.85
CA GLU A 82 3.76 16.41 4.33
C GLU A 82 3.44 15.86 2.94
N ASN A 83 4.44 15.76 2.05
CA ASN A 83 4.26 15.16 0.73
C ASN A 83 3.93 13.66 0.81
N VAL A 84 4.62 12.91 1.68
CA VAL A 84 4.31 11.49 1.93
C VAL A 84 2.88 11.32 2.44
N GLU A 85 2.47 12.13 3.42
CA GLU A 85 1.12 12.07 3.95
C GLU A 85 0.08 12.38 2.89
N LYS A 86 0.28 13.45 2.10
CA LYS A 86 -0.64 13.79 0.99
C LYS A 86 -0.73 12.67 -0.04
N ALA A 87 0.40 12.09 -0.46
CA ALA A 87 0.41 10.98 -1.41
C ALA A 87 -0.37 9.77 -0.88
N ARG A 88 -0.19 9.42 0.41
CA ARG A 88 -1.00 8.36 1.05
C ARG A 88 -2.48 8.66 1.01
N GLN A 89 -2.89 9.89 1.31
CA GLN A 89 -4.29 10.30 1.22
C GLN A 89 -4.82 10.27 -0.21
N THR A 90 -4.00 10.65 -1.21
CA THR A 90 -4.35 10.58 -2.63
C THR A 90 -4.58 9.13 -3.08
N VAL A 91 -3.68 8.22 -2.72
CA VAL A 91 -3.84 6.78 -3.01
C VAL A 91 -5.09 6.24 -2.33
N ALA A 92 -5.30 6.52 -1.03
CA ALA A 92 -6.50 6.10 -0.32
C ALA A 92 -7.80 6.63 -0.95
N PHE A 93 -7.79 7.88 -1.44
CA PHE A 93 -8.93 8.47 -2.13
C PHE A 93 -9.20 7.82 -3.50
N ALA A 94 -8.16 7.66 -4.34
CA ALA A 94 -8.28 6.96 -5.61
C ALA A 94 -8.84 5.54 -5.40
N ASN A 95 -8.32 4.87 -4.38
CA ASN A 95 -8.75 3.54 -3.94
C ASN A 95 -10.19 3.48 -3.42
N THR A 96 -10.75 4.59 -2.94
CA THR A 96 -12.16 4.68 -2.54
C THR A 96 -13.06 4.90 -3.75
N LEU A 97 -12.59 5.61 -4.78
CA LEU A 97 -13.37 5.86 -6.00
C LEU A 97 -13.50 4.62 -6.88
N THR A 98 -12.54 3.71 -6.82
CA THR A 98 -12.52 2.48 -7.62
C THR A 98 -12.62 1.26 -6.71
N ALA A 99 -13.53 0.32 -6.96
CA ALA A 99 -13.22 -1.07 -6.64
C ALA A 99 -12.07 -1.44 -7.60
N PRO A 100 -10.80 -1.51 -7.15
CA PRO A 100 -9.64 -1.64 -8.03
C PRO A 100 -9.74 -2.88 -8.92
N VAL A 101 -10.40 -3.93 -8.41
CA VAL A 101 -10.55 -5.20 -9.10
C VAL A 101 -12.03 -5.52 -9.23
N ARG A 102 -12.44 -5.77 -10.46
CA ARG A 102 -13.75 -6.31 -10.79
C ARG A 102 -13.58 -7.49 -11.72
N VAL A 103 -14.01 -8.65 -11.26
CA VAL A 103 -13.97 -9.90 -12.02
C VAL A 103 -15.39 -10.33 -12.32
N ASP A 104 -15.70 -10.45 -13.61
CA ASP A 104 -16.98 -11.03 -14.06
C ASP A 104 -16.77 -12.53 -14.29
N ILE A 105 -17.53 -13.36 -13.59
CA ILE A 105 -17.52 -14.82 -13.71
C ILE A 105 -18.75 -15.25 -14.51
N ALA A 106 -18.51 -16.00 -15.58
CA ALA A 106 -19.57 -16.46 -16.46
C ALA A 106 -20.29 -17.69 -15.90
N VAL A 107 -21.51 -17.91 -16.37
CA VAL A 107 -22.20 -19.19 -16.18
C VAL A 107 -21.37 -20.29 -16.86
N GLY A 108 -21.19 -21.42 -16.18
CA GLY A 108 -20.38 -22.54 -16.67
C GLY A 108 -18.91 -22.49 -16.25
N THR A 109 -18.45 -21.43 -15.57
CA THR A 109 -17.11 -21.41 -14.98
C THR A 109 -16.98 -22.45 -13.86
N ASP A 110 -15.89 -23.20 -13.86
CA ASP A 110 -15.54 -24.14 -12.77
C ASP A 110 -15.19 -23.35 -11.51
N ILE A 111 -15.68 -23.79 -10.35
CA ILE A 111 -15.41 -23.10 -9.08
C ILE A 111 -13.92 -22.98 -8.77
N TYR A 112 -13.10 -23.95 -9.17
CA TYR A 112 -11.67 -23.95 -8.91
C TYR A 112 -10.91 -22.94 -9.77
N ASP A 113 -11.52 -22.46 -10.85
CA ASP A 113 -10.98 -21.40 -11.70
C ASP A 113 -11.25 -19.98 -11.13
N ILE A 114 -12.19 -19.85 -10.18
CA ILE A 114 -12.55 -18.55 -9.60
C ILE A 114 -11.39 -17.95 -8.78
N PRO A 115 -10.80 -18.63 -7.78
CA PRO A 115 -9.73 -18.04 -6.99
C PRO A 115 -8.51 -17.62 -7.82
N PRO A 116 -7.96 -18.46 -8.73
CA PRO A 116 -6.87 -18.06 -9.61
C PRO A 116 -7.20 -16.82 -10.44
N THR A 117 -8.43 -16.72 -10.97
CA THR A 117 -8.86 -15.55 -11.75
C THR A 117 -8.92 -14.29 -10.90
N VAL A 118 -9.45 -14.39 -9.68
CA VAL A 118 -9.52 -13.25 -8.74
C VAL A 118 -8.12 -12.82 -8.30
N TYR A 119 -7.24 -13.76 -7.95
CA TYR A 119 -5.87 -13.43 -7.55
C TYR A 119 -5.08 -12.79 -8.67
N ALA A 120 -5.15 -13.32 -9.89
CA ALA A 120 -4.49 -12.70 -11.04
C ALA A 120 -4.95 -11.25 -11.27
N ALA A 121 -6.26 -11.01 -11.20
CA ALA A 121 -6.81 -9.66 -11.35
C ALA A 121 -6.40 -8.71 -10.20
N CYS A 122 -6.24 -9.25 -8.97
CA CYS A 122 -5.75 -8.48 -7.83
C CYS A 122 -4.26 -8.18 -7.93
N ASP A 123 -3.44 -9.14 -8.36
CA ASP A 123 -2.01 -8.97 -8.58
C ASP A 123 -1.74 -7.91 -9.66
N GLU A 124 -2.49 -7.92 -10.77
CA GLU A 124 -2.42 -6.88 -11.81
C GLU A 124 -2.77 -5.47 -11.28
N ALA A 125 -3.70 -5.40 -10.34
CA ALA A 125 -4.12 -4.16 -9.70
C ALA A 125 -3.26 -3.76 -8.48
N GLY A 126 -2.28 -4.59 -8.08
CA GLY A 126 -1.46 -4.38 -6.89
C GLY A 126 -2.21 -4.47 -5.56
N VAL A 127 -3.27 -5.29 -5.50
CA VAL A 127 -4.13 -5.49 -4.33
C VAL A 127 -3.85 -6.85 -3.70
N GLU A 128 -3.59 -6.88 -2.40
CA GLU A 128 -3.49 -8.13 -1.64
C GLU A 128 -4.89 -8.60 -1.20
N VAL A 129 -5.22 -9.87 -1.46
CA VAL A 129 -6.53 -10.45 -1.11
C VAL A 129 -6.48 -11.07 0.28
N ASN A 130 -7.38 -10.67 1.18
CA ASN A 130 -7.42 -11.18 2.56
C ASN A 130 -8.06 -12.57 2.73
N TYR A 131 -8.44 -13.21 1.62
CA TYR A 131 -9.19 -14.46 1.61
C TYR A 131 -8.39 -15.56 0.91
N GLY A 132 -8.12 -16.63 1.66
CA GLY A 132 -7.66 -17.89 1.07
C GLY A 132 -8.75 -18.52 0.20
N SER A 133 -8.36 -19.44 -0.69
CA SER A 133 -9.25 -19.95 -1.74
C SER A 133 -10.54 -20.57 -1.20
N SER A 134 -10.47 -21.34 -0.10
CA SER A 134 -11.65 -21.94 0.53
C SER A 134 -12.63 -20.88 1.06
N ASN A 135 -12.13 -19.82 1.69
CA ASN A 135 -12.99 -18.74 2.22
C ASN A 135 -13.62 -17.93 1.08
N LEU A 136 -12.90 -17.75 -0.03
CA LEU A 136 -13.41 -17.06 -1.20
C LEU A 136 -14.55 -17.85 -1.87
N LEU A 137 -14.41 -19.17 -2.00
CA LEU A 137 -15.47 -20.03 -2.51
C LEU A 137 -16.70 -20.06 -1.59
N GLN A 138 -16.47 -20.12 -0.28
CA GLN A 138 -17.55 -20.04 0.70
C GLN A 138 -18.31 -18.71 0.59
N LEU A 139 -17.59 -17.59 0.45
CA LEU A 139 -18.19 -16.28 0.26
C LEU A 139 -19.03 -16.20 -1.02
N VAL A 140 -18.62 -16.88 -2.09
CA VAL A 140 -19.40 -16.97 -3.34
C VAL A 140 -20.69 -17.76 -3.15
N ASP A 141 -20.62 -18.92 -2.48
CA ASP A 141 -21.78 -19.77 -2.19
C ASP A 141 -22.78 -19.05 -1.27
N ASP A 142 -22.27 -18.38 -0.23
CA ASP A 142 -23.07 -17.65 0.77
C ASP A 142 -23.73 -16.38 0.18
N ALA A 143 -23.11 -15.74 -0.81
CA ALA A 143 -23.58 -14.46 -1.34
C ALA A 143 -24.76 -14.61 -2.31
N VAL A 144 -24.86 -15.73 -3.01
CA VAL A 144 -25.89 -15.96 -4.03
C VAL A 144 -26.38 -17.41 -3.93
N ASP A 145 -27.57 -17.57 -3.35
CA ASP A 145 -28.19 -18.89 -3.16
C ASP A 145 -28.27 -19.68 -4.48
N GLY A 146 -27.64 -20.85 -4.51
CA GLY A 146 -27.63 -21.73 -5.68
C GLY A 146 -26.70 -21.28 -6.82
N ALA A 147 -25.81 -20.31 -6.57
CA ALA A 147 -24.82 -19.89 -7.55
C ALA A 147 -23.85 -21.00 -7.96
N ILE A 148 -23.59 -21.95 -7.07
CA ILE A 148 -22.74 -23.11 -7.35
C ILE A 148 -23.59 -24.38 -7.32
N GLN A 149 -23.54 -25.15 -8.40
CA GLN A 149 -24.07 -26.52 -8.43
C GLN A 149 -23.07 -27.41 -9.16
N GLN A 150 -22.75 -28.57 -8.58
CA GLN A 150 -21.83 -29.56 -9.15
C GLN A 150 -20.52 -28.92 -9.65
N ASP A 151 -19.87 -28.14 -8.78
CA ASP A 151 -18.60 -27.47 -9.05
C ASP A 151 -18.63 -26.44 -10.19
N THR A 152 -19.83 -26.00 -10.60
CA THR A 152 -20.03 -25.08 -11.71
C THR A 152 -20.90 -23.90 -11.32
N VAL A 153 -20.53 -22.71 -11.79
CA VAL A 153 -21.29 -21.46 -11.63
C VAL A 153 -22.57 -21.48 -12.49
N GLN A 154 -23.72 -21.28 -11.88
CA GLN A 154 -25.04 -21.37 -12.52
C GLN A 154 -25.65 -20.01 -12.88
N VAL A 155 -25.20 -18.95 -12.22
CA VAL A 155 -25.63 -17.56 -12.46
C VAL A 155 -24.40 -16.69 -12.68
N PRO A 156 -24.46 -15.66 -13.54
CA PRO A 156 -23.31 -14.81 -13.76
C PRO A 156 -23.00 -14.04 -12.46
N LEU A 157 -21.75 -14.03 -12.04
CA LEU A 157 -21.32 -13.38 -10.80
C LEU A 157 -20.42 -12.20 -11.12
N ARG A 158 -20.48 -11.19 -10.24
CA ARG A 158 -19.51 -10.11 -10.19
C ARG A 158 -18.84 -10.12 -8.82
N ILE A 159 -17.52 -10.25 -8.85
CA ILE A 159 -16.66 -10.19 -7.68
C ILE A 159 -15.93 -8.86 -7.73
N ASP A 160 -16.18 -8.01 -6.74
CA ASP A 160 -15.46 -6.75 -6.55
C ASP A 160 -14.51 -6.93 -5.36
N VAL A 161 -13.22 -6.62 -5.54
CA VAL A 161 -12.24 -6.62 -4.45
C VAL A 161 -11.81 -5.19 -4.17
N THR A 162 -11.88 -4.80 -2.91
CA THR A 162 -11.45 -3.48 -2.43
C THR A 162 -9.94 -3.47 -2.18
N ASN A 163 -9.36 -2.28 -2.06
CA ASN A 163 -7.92 -2.13 -1.79
C ASN A 163 -7.48 -2.63 -0.41
N ASP A 164 -8.40 -2.73 0.55
CA ASP A 164 -8.15 -3.37 1.84
C ASP A 164 -8.29 -4.90 1.77
N GLY A 165 -8.42 -5.48 0.58
CA GLY A 165 -8.48 -6.93 0.36
C GLY A 165 -9.83 -7.55 0.73
N VAL A 166 -10.88 -6.74 0.90
CA VAL A 166 -12.25 -7.19 1.19
C VAL A 166 -12.94 -7.58 -0.11
N VAL A 167 -13.53 -8.77 -0.13
CA VAL A 167 -14.20 -9.33 -1.30
C VAL A 167 -15.71 -9.18 -1.15
N HIS A 168 -16.35 -8.66 -2.19
CA HIS A 168 -17.80 -8.57 -2.31
C HIS A 168 -18.26 -9.36 -3.52
N VAL A 169 -19.24 -10.25 -3.32
CA VAL A 169 -19.84 -11.05 -4.39
C VAL A 169 -21.28 -10.62 -4.55
N ARG A 170 -21.70 -10.48 -5.81
CA ARG A 170 -23.08 -10.19 -6.18
C ARG A 170 -23.44 -10.90 -7.48
N GLU A 171 -24.70 -11.29 -7.61
CA GLU A 171 -25.23 -11.72 -8.89
C GLU A 171 -25.14 -10.56 -9.89
N ARG A 172 -24.67 -10.85 -11.10
CA ARG A 172 -24.72 -9.91 -12.20
C ARG A 172 -26.12 -9.96 -12.81
N SER A 173 -27.04 -9.16 -12.26
CA SER A 173 -28.32 -8.91 -12.92
C SER A 173 -28.06 -8.36 -14.32
N ALA A 174 -28.69 -8.97 -15.32
CA ALA A 174 -28.61 -8.50 -16.69
C ALA A 174 -29.26 -7.12 -16.78
N GLU A 175 -28.48 -6.06 -16.65
CA GLU A 175 -28.92 -4.74 -17.09
C GLU A 175 -29.17 -4.82 -18.59
N ARG A 176 -30.45 -4.72 -18.95
CA ARG A 176 -30.95 -4.47 -20.30
C ARG A 176 -30.15 -3.31 -20.88
N THR A 177 -29.33 -3.59 -21.89
CA THR A 177 -28.92 -2.57 -22.84
C THR A 177 -30.17 -2.14 -23.60
N GLU A 178 -30.69 -0.95 -23.30
CA GLU A 178 -31.62 -0.20 -24.16
C GLU A 178 -30.90 1.00 -24.78
#